data_AF-A0A023GHG1-F1
#
_entry.id   AF-A0A023GHG1-F1
#
_cell.length_a   1.000
_cell.length_b   1.000
_cell.length_c   1.000
_cell.angle_alpha   90.00
_cell.angle_beta   90.00
_cell.angle_gamma   90.00
#
_symmetry.space_group_name_H-M   'P 1'
#
loop_
_entity.id
_entity.type
_entity.pdbx_description
1 polymer ?
#
loop_
_entity_poly.entity_id
_entity_poly.type
_entity_poly.pdbx_seq_one_letter_code
_entity_poly.pdbx_strand_id
1 'polypeptide(L)'
;TTEVKFDNVAKVKALVWSLKDALSNLVRVAATNIYHTAAVDNGVRATTSDESTPPRLDKALEDFFSICNQIELNLRTIQECALQLRDSHQYLPVPVVATKPDPSNPQDGTLSYSQYINTIRAQVSFAKALQDVLNEGARRINQPE
;
A
#
# COMPACT_ATOMS: atom_id res chain seq x y z
N THR A 1 1.81 -11.68 -23.54
CA THR A 1 1.57 -10.23 -23.59
C THR A 1 0.95 -9.79 -22.29
N THR A 2 1.68 -8.94 -21.56
CA THR A 2 1.22 -8.04 -20.48
C THR A 2 0.45 -8.65 -19.31
N GLU A 3 1.19 -9.25 -18.38
CA GLU A 3 0.70 -9.47 -17.02
C GLU A 3 0.71 -8.12 -16.28
N VAL A 4 -0.43 -7.78 -15.67
CA VAL A 4 -0.63 -6.53 -14.95
C VAL A 4 0.27 -6.54 -13.71
N LYS A 5 1.51 -6.04 -13.86
CA LYS A 5 2.20 -5.42 -12.73
C LYS A 5 1.17 -4.47 -12.12
N PHE A 6 0.76 -4.74 -10.89
CA PHE A 6 0.10 -3.72 -10.07
C PHE A 6 1.12 -2.60 -9.89
N ASP A 7 1.18 -1.73 -10.89
CA ASP A 7 2.15 -0.66 -10.95
C ASP A 7 1.63 0.45 -10.04
N ASN A 8 1.76 0.20 -8.73
CA ASN A 8 1.40 1.13 -7.69
C ASN A 8 2.15 2.46 -7.91
N VAL A 9 3.32 2.44 -8.54
CA VAL A 9 4.06 3.65 -8.93
C VAL A 9 3.33 4.40 -10.03
N ALA A 10 2.88 3.74 -11.10
CA ALA A 10 2.05 4.37 -12.12
C ALA A 10 0.71 4.87 -11.56
N LYS A 11 0.07 4.13 -10.64
CA LYS A 11 -1.15 4.56 -9.96
C LYS A 11 -0.91 5.83 -9.13
N VAL A 12 0.15 5.88 -8.33
CA VAL A 12 0.51 7.09 -7.57
C VAL A 12 0.73 8.27 -8.51
N LYS A 13 1.48 8.08 -9.61
CA LYS A 13 1.70 9.15 -10.60
C LYS A 13 0.39 9.67 -11.21
N ALA A 14 -0.55 8.79 -11.53
CA ALA A 14 -1.87 9.19 -12.02
C ALA A 14 -2.68 9.93 -10.94
N LEU A 15 -2.68 9.42 -9.71
CA LEU A 15 -3.38 10.02 -8.58
C LEU A 15 -2.84 11.41 -8.20
N VAL A 16 -1.54 11.69 -8.41
CA VAL A 16 -0.98 13.04 -8.20
C VAL A 16 -1.65 14.07 -9.10
N TRP A 17 -1.96 13.72 -10.35
CA TRP A 17 -2.70 14.61 -11.24
C TRP A 17 -4.13 14.82 -10.74
N SER A 18 -4.83 13.74 -10.38
CA SER A 18 -6.18 13.82 -9.81
C SER A 18 -6.20 14.64 -8.50
N LEU A 19 -5.16 14.54 -7.67
CA LEU A 19 -5.02 15.29 -6.43
C LEU A 19 -4.92 16.80 -6.70
N LYS A 20 -4.14 17.19 -7.71
CA LYS A 20 -4.02 18.58 -8.14
C LYS A 20 -5.38 19.15 -8.55
N ASP A 21 -6.13 18.38 -9.35
CA ASP A 21 -7.45 18.81 -9.83
C ASP A 21 -8.47 18.88 -8.69
N ALA A 22 -8.48 17.89 -7.80
CA ALA A 22 -9.33 17.88 -6.61
C ALA A 22 -9.02 19.04 -5.66
N LEU A 23 -7.74 19.37 -5.45
CA LEU A 23 -7.32 20.53 -4.65
C LEU A 23 -7.78 21.84 -5.30
N SER A 24 -7.62 21.99 -6.62
CA SER A 24 -8.11 23.17 -7.35
C SER A 24 -9.62 23.34 -7.20
N ASN A 25 -10.37 22.23 -7.30
CA ASN A 25 -11.81 22.23 -7.09
C ASN A 25 -12.18 22.59 -5.64
N LEU A 26 -11.49 22.00 -4.66
CA LEU A 26 -11.72 22.28 -3.24
C LEU A 26 -11.53 23.77 -2.92
N VAL A 27 -10.45 24.38 -3.40
CA VAL A 27 -10.19 25.83 -3.21
C VAL A 27 -11.29 26.67 -3.87
N ARG A 28 -11.72 26.30 -5.08
CA ARG A 28 -12.82 26.99 -5.78
C ARG A 28 -14.12 26.91 -4.99
N VAL A 29 -14.49 25.71 -4.53
CA VAL A 29 -15.70 25.49 -3.73
C VAL A 29 -15.63 26.27 -2.42
N ALA A 30 -14.50 26.25 -1.72
CA ALA A 30 -14.29 27.02 -0.50
C ALA A 30 -14.46 28.53 -0.74
N ALA A 31 -13.84 29.07 -1.80
CA ALA A 31 -13.97 30.48 -2.16
C ALA A 31 -15.42 30.87 -2.47
N THR A 32 -16.15 30.04 -3.22
CA THR A 32 -17.59 30.30 -3.50
C THR A 32 -18.45 30.25 -2.24
N ASN A 33 -18.16 29.35 -1.30
CA ASN A 33 -18.85 29.29 -0.02
C ASN A 33 -18.58 30.55 0.83
N ILE A 34 -17.33 31.00 0.92
CA ILE A 34 -16.96 32.23 1.64
C ILE A 34 -17.67 33.44 1.04
N TYR A 35 -17.64 33.58 -0.29
CA TYR A 35 -18.32 34.69 -0.97
C TYR A 35 -19.83 34.66 -0.74
N HIS A 36 -20.43 33.47 -0.83
CA HIS A 36 -21.86 33.29 -0.56
C HIS A 36 -22.22 33.69 0.87
N THR A 37 -21.46 33.22 1.87
CA THR A 37 -21.66 33.61 3.27
C THR A 37 -21.52 35.11 3.47
N ALA A 38 -20.49 35.73 2.90
CA ALA A 38 -20.29 37.19 2.99
C ALA A 38 -21.42 38.00 2.31
N ALA A 39 -21.96 37.51 1.18
CA ALA A 39 -23.09 38.15 0.50
C ALA A 39 -24.37 38.08 1.34
N VAL A 40 -24.62 36.94 1.98
CA VAL A 40 -25.74 36.75 2.92
C VAL A 40 -25.61 37.70 4.12
N ASP A 41 -24.41 37.80 4.69
CA ASP A 41 -24.13 38.71 5.83
C ASP A 41 -24.36 40.19 5.47
N ASN A 42 -24.08 40.57 4.22
CA ASN A 42 -24.36 41.92 3.68
C ASN A 42 -25.83 42.15 3.29
N GLY A 43 -26.74 41.21 3.58
CA GLY A 43 -28.16 41.33 3.32
C GLY A 43 -28.57 41.14 1.85
N VAL A 44 -27.66 40.62 1.00
CA VAL A 44 -27.98 40.26 -0.38
C VAL A 44 -28.79 38.97 -0.36
N ARG A 45 -30.12 39.07 -0.39
CA ARG A 45 -30.99 37.90 -0.52
C ARG A 45 -30.85 37.31 -1.93
N ALA A 46 -30.48 36.03 -2.01
CA ALA A 46 -30.49 35.29 -3.27
C ALA A 46 -31.91 35.32 -3.86
N THR A 47 -32.05 35.91 -5.04
CA THR A 47 -33.35 36.24 -5.67
C THR A 47 -33.95 35.10 -6.48
N THR A 48 -33.31 33.93 -6.53
CA THR A 48 -33.80 32.74 -7.25
C THR A 48 -33.31 31.47 -6.55
N SER A 49 -34.24 30.55 -6.29
CA SER A 49 -34.06 29.37 -5.43
C SER A 49 -33.09 28.30 -5.96
N ASP A 50 -32.70 28.36 -7.24
CA ASP A 50 -31.81 27.38 -7.88
C ASP A 50 -30.36 27.87 -8.04
N GLU A 51 -30.10 29.17 -7.86
CA GLU A 51 -28.76 29.77 -7.96
C GLU A 51 -28.12 30.00 -6.57
N SER A 52 -28.86 29.68 -5.50
CA SER A 52 -28.59 30.12 -4.14
C SER A 52 -27.90 29.10 -3.22
N THR A 53 -27.63 27.88 -3.70
CA THR A 53 -27.01 26.87 -2.84
C THR A 53 -25.54 26.70 -3.24
N PRO A 54 -24.58 27.16 -2.41
CA PRO A 54 -23.18 27.00 -2.74
C PRO A 54 -22.81 25.52 -2.85
N PRO A 55 -21.80 25.16 -3.68
CA PRO A 55 -21.39 23.77 -3.82
C PRO A 55 -20.97 23.20 -2.47
N ARG A 56 -21.29 21.93 -2.21
CA ARG A 56 -21.03 21.29 -0.92
C ARG A 56 -19.53 21.15 -0.66
N LEU A 57 -19.02 21.94 0.29
CA LEU A 57 -17.62 21.88 0.70
C LEU A 57 -17.22 20.50 1.24
N ASP A 58 -18.10 19.85 2.02
CA ASP A 58 -17.84 18.51 2.57
C ASP A 58 -17.54 17.49 1.48
N LYS A 59 -18.25 17.58 0.34
CA LYS A 59 -18.04 16.66 -0.77
C LYS A 59 -16.69 16.88 -1.43
N ALA A 60 -16.30 18.15 -1.64
CA ALA A 60 -14.99 18.47 -2.19
C ALA A 60 -13.83 18.05 -1.26
N LEU A 61 -14.03 18.13 0.06
CA LEU A 61 -13.09 17.61 1.05
C LEU A 61 -12.99 16.08 0.99
N GLU A 62 -14.13 15.39 0.95
CA GLU A 62 -14.18 13.93 0.87
C GLU A 62 -13.44 13.41 -0.38
N ASP A 63 -13.65 14.04 -1.53
CA ASP A 63 -12.99 13.66 -2.78
C ASP A 63 -11.47 13.88 -2.70
N PHE A 64 -11.03 15.01 -2.13
CA PHE A 64 -9.61 15.29 -1.89
C PHE A 64 -8.97 14.26 -0.96
N PHE A 65 -9.58 13.99 0.20
CA PHE A 65 -9.04 13.04 1.18
C PHE A 65 -9.07 11.59 0.67
N SER A 66 -10.09 11.21 -0.10
CA SER A 66 -10.14 9.90 -0.74
C SER A 66 -8.93 9.64 -1.64
N ILE A 67 -8.51 10.66 -2.41
CA ILE A 67 -7.30 10.56 -3.26
C ILE A 67 -6.03 10.46 -2.41
N CYS A 68 -5.92 11.26 -1.35
CA CYS A 68 -4.80 11.18 -0.39
C CYS A 68 -4.67 9.77 0.21
N ASN A 69 -5.78 9.19 0.67
CA ASN A 69 -5.81 7.84 1.24
C ASN A 69 -5.38 6.78 0.23
N GLN A 70 -5.81 6.91 -1.02
CA GLN A 70 -5.38 6.00 -2.10
C GLN A 70 -3.89 6.13 -2.39
N ILE A 71 -3.34 7.35 -2.43
CA ILE A 71 -1.89 7.57 -2.60
C ILE A 71 -1.12 6.93 -1.45
N GLU A 72 -1.54 7.18 -0.21
CA GLU A 72 -0.90 6.60 0.98
C GLU A 72 -0.88 5.08 0.93
N LEU A 73 -2.02 4.46 0.60
CA LEU A 73 -2.12 3.00 0.48
C LEU A 73 -1.13 2.45 -0.55
N ASN A 74 -1.08 3.06 -1.74
CA ASN A 74 -0.17 2.61 -2.80
C ASN A 74 1.31 2.78 -2.38
N LEU A 75 1.67 3.89 -1.72
CA LEU A 75 3.03 4.12 -1.22
C LEU A 75 3.42 3.10 -0.15
N ARG A 76 2.52 2.79 0.78
CA ARG A 76 2.73 1.72 1.78
C ARG A 76 2.95 0.37 1.10
N THR A 77 2.13 0.02 0.10
CA THR A 77 2.33 -1.22 -0.66
C THR A 77 3.68 -1.26 -1.39
N ILE A 78 4.12 -0.15 -2.01
CA ILE A 78 5.43 -0.08 -2.66
C ILE A 78 6.56 -0.34 -1.65
N GLN A 79 6.47 0.26 -0.46
CA GLN A 79 7.45 0.08 0.60
C GLN A 79 7.51 -1.39 1.06
N GLU A 80 6.36 -2.02 1.31
CA GLU A 80 6.30 -3.43 1.70
C GLU A 80 6.90 -4.34 0.63
N CYS A 81 6.61 -4.09 -0.66
CA CYS A 81 7.24 -4.85 -1.75
C CYS A 81 8.77 -4.67 -1.79
N ALA A 82 9.27 -3.47 -1.53
CA ALA A 82 10.72 -3.21 -1.48
C ALA A 82 11.39 -3.93 -0.30
N LEU A 83 10.75 -3.94 0.87
CA LEU A 83 11.21 -4.69 2.03
C LEU A 83 11.21 -6.19 1.77
N GLN A 84 10.11 -6.71 1.20
CA GLN A 84 10.01 -8.13 0.83
C GLN A 84 11.11 -8.56 -0.15
N LEU A 85 11.41 -7.72 -1.15
CA LEU A 85 12.48 -7.99 -2.11
C LEU A 85 13.85 -8.03 -1.42
N ARG A 86 14.16 -7.03 -0.58
CA ARG A 86 15.40 -6.97 0.18
C ARG A 86 15.58 -8.22 1.05
N ASP A 87 14.54 -8.58 1.80
CA ASP A 87 14.59 -9.70 2.72
C ASP A 87 14.70 -11.03 1.95
N SER A 88 13.99 -11.16 0.82
CA SER A 88 14.15 -12.31 -0.08
C SER A 88 15.61 -12.48 -0.52
N HIS A 89 16.30 -11.40 -0.90
CA HIS A 89 17.72 -11.48 -1.29
C HIS A 89 18.66 -11.78 -0.12
N GLN A 90 18.33 -11.32 1.09
CA GLN A 90 19.16 -11.54 2.27
C GLN A 90 19.07 -12.99 2.77
N TYR A 91 17.87 -13.57 2.79
CA TYR A 91 17.64 -14.90 3.38
C TYR A 91 17.65 -16.03 2.35
N LEU A 92 17.53 -15.70 1.05
CA LEU A 92 17.57 -16.68 -0.02
C LEU A 92 18.31 -16.15 -1.26
N PRO A 93 19.56 -16.58 -1.51
CA PRO A 93 20.36 -16.11 -2.66
C PRO A 93 19.93 -16.74 -3.99
N VAL A 94 18.68 -17.22 -4.10
CA VAL A 94 18.12 -17.78 -5.32
C VAL A 94 16.96 -16.89 -5.77
N PRO A 95 17.01 -16.33 -7.00
CA PRO A 95 15.95 -15.47 -7.51
C PRO A 95 14.59 -16.17 -7.56
N VAL A 96 13.56 -15.50 -7.05
CA VAL A 96 12.17 -15.96 -7.10
C VAL A 96 11.48 -15.32 -8.31
N VAL A 97 10.90 -16.16 -9.16
CA VAL A 97 10.14 -15.74 -10.34
C VAL A 97 8.67 -16.07 -10.07
N ALA A 98 7.90 -15.07 -9.69
CA ALA A 98 6.48 -15.23 -9.32
C ALA A 98 5.62 -15.82 -10.46
N THR A 99 6.04 -15.61 -11.71
CA THR A 99 5.33 -16.03 -12.93
C THR A 99 5.73 -17.41 -13.42
N LYS A 100 6.64 -18.09 -12.71
CA LYS A 100 7.12 -19.42 -13.09
C LYS A 100 6.01 -20.45 -12.82
N PRO A 101 5.49 -21.15 -13.85
CA PRO A 101 4.39 -22.11 -13.69
C PRO A 101 4.84 -23.32 -12.86
N ASP A 102 3.96 -23.86 -12.02
CA ASP A 102 4.23 -25.11 -11.27
C ASP A 102 3.64 -26.33 -11.99
N PRO A 103 4.34 -27.49 -12.03
CA PRO A 103 5.68 -27.73 -11.49
C PRO A 103 6.76 -27.28 -12.47
N SER A 104 7.68 -26.43 -12.03
CA SER A 104 8.83 -26.02 -12.83
C SER A 104 10.12 -26.70 -12.39
N ASN A 105 10.98 -26.98 -13.36
CA ASN A 105 12.21 -27.72 -13.15
C ASN A 105 13.17 -26.90 -12.25
N PRO A 106 13.68 -27.48 -11.14
CA PRO A 106 14.58 -26.77 -10.21
C PRO A 106 15.98 -26.47 -10.77
N GLN A 107 16.30 -26.95 -11.98
CA GLN A 107 17.62 -26.79 -12.62
C GLN A 107 17.87 -25.38 -13.18
N ASP A 108 16.84 -24.53 -13.31
CA ASP A 108 16.97 -23.19 -13.92
C ASP A 108 17.54 -22.12 -12.97
N GLY A 109 18.09 -22.50 -11.81
CA GLY A 109 18.70 -21.55 -10.86
C GLY A 109 17.72 -20.50 -10.31
N THR A 110 16.42 -20.74 -10.41
CA THR A 110 15.33 -19.83 -10.03
C THR A 110 14.18 -20.61 -9.39
N LEU A 111 13.47 -20.01 -8.45
CA LEU A 111 12.35 -20.64 -7.73
C LEU A 111 11.01 -20.06 -8.18
N SER A 112 9.97 -20.90 -8.27
CA SER A 112 8.58 -20.41 -8.28
C SER A 112 8.21 -19.84 -6.92
N TYR A 113 7.15 -19.02 -6.85
CA TYR A 113 6.69 -18.48 -5.57
C TYR A 113 6.26 -19.60 -4.60
N SER A 114 5.63 -20.66 -5.10
CA SER A 114 5.23 -21.82 -4.29
C SER A 114 6.45 -22.57 -3.75
N GLN A 115 7.47 -22.79 -4.58
CA GLN A 115 8.74 -23.39 -4.17
C GLN A 115 9.43 -22.55 -3.10
N TYR A 116 9.48 -21.23 -3.30
CA TYR A 116 10.01 -20.28 -2.33
C TYR A 116 9.32 -20.43 -0.96
N ILE A 117 7.98 -20.38 -0.91
CA ILE A 117 7.22 -20.51 0.35
C ILE A 117 7.52 -21.84 1.05
N ASN A 118 7.61 -22.94 0.29
CA ASN A 118 7.94 -24.25 0.86
C ASN A 118 9.37 -24.28 1.42
N THR A 119 10.34 -23.70 0.73
CA THR A 119 11.74 -23.59 1.19
C THR A 119 11.83 -22.78 2.49
N ILE A 120 11.18 -21.61 2.55
CA ILE A 120 11.18 -20.78 3.76
C ILE A 120 10.52 -21.52 4.92
N ARG A 121 9.40 -22.20 4.70
CA ARG A 121 8.74 -23.00 5.75
C ARG A 121 9.65 -24.11 6.29
N ALA A 122 10.38 -24.80 5.42
CA ALA A 122 11.35 -25.82 5.81
C ALA A 122 12.52 -25.23 6.63
N GLN A 123 13.06 -24.09 6.20
CA GLN A 123 14.13 -23.38 6.92
C GLN A 123 13.66 -22.96 8.33
N VAL A 124 12.47 -22.39 8.46
CA VAL A 124 11.90 -22.00 9.77
C VAL A 124 11.68 -23.22 10.66
N SER A 125 11.16 -24.32 10.11
CA SER A 125 10.96 -25.56 10.86
C SER A 125 12.28 -26.14 11.36
N PHE A 126 13.32 -26.11 10.52
CA PHE A 126 14.65 -26.58 10.88
C PHE A 126 15.28 -25.72 11.98
N ALA A 127 15.19 -24.38 11.88
CA ALA A 127 15.71 -23.47 12.89
C ALA A 127 15.04 -23.69 14.26
N LYS A 128 13.71 -23.91 14.29
CA LYS A 128 12.98 -24.26 15.52
C LYS A 128 13.46 -25.58 16.12
N ALA A 129 13.60 -26.63 15.30
CA ALA A 129 14.09 -27.92 15.77
C ALA A 129 15.51 -27.81 16.37
N LEU A 130 16.40 -27.04 15.73
CA LEU A 130 17.75 -26.79 16.24
C LEU A 130 17.71 -26.05 17.58
N GLN A 131 16.85 -25.03 17.70
CA GLN A 131 16.66 -24.30 18.96
C GLN A 131 16.17 -25.22 20.08
N ASP A 132 15.22 -26.10 19.80
CA ASP A 132 14.70 -27.06 20.79
C ASP A 132 15.79 -28.03 21.26
N VAL A 133 16.60 -28.56 20.33
CA VAL A 133 17.73 -29.45 20.65
C VAL A 133 18.78 -28.74 21.52
N LEU A 134 19.12 -27.49 21.19
CA LEU A 134 20.07 -26.69 21.95
C LEU A 134 19.54 -26.36 23.35
N ASN A 135 18.25 -26.02 23.47
CA ASN A 135 17.61 -25.75 24.77
C ASN A 135 17.56 -26.99 25.65
N GLU A 136 17.26 -28.16 25.08
CA GLU A 136 17.27 -29.43 25.80
C GLU A 136 18.69 -29.79 26.28
N GLY A 137 19.69 -29.61 25.41
CA GLY A 137 21.11 -29.77 25.79
C GLY A 137 21.52 -28.83 26.92
N ALA A 138 21.16 -27.55 26.84
CA ALA A 138 21.46 -26.57 27.88
C ALA A 138 20.76 -26.89 29.21
N ARG A 139 19.53 -27.41 29.19
CA ARG A 139 18.83 -27.85 30.40
C ARG A 139 19.53 -29.01 31.10
N ARG A 140 20.00 -29.99 30.34
CA ARG A 140 20.74 -31.14 30.88
C ARG A 140 22.06 -30.73 31.55
N ILE A 141 22.73 -29.71 31.02
CA ILE A 141 23.97 -29.19 31.60
C ILE A 141 23.71 -28.41 32.90
N ASN A 142 22.57 -27.73 33.00
CA ASN A 142 22.21 -26.90 34.16
C ASN A 142 21.45 -27.66 35.26
N GLN A 143 21.16 -28.96 35.10
CA GLN A 143 20.65 -29.78 36.19
C GLN A 143 21.83 -30.17 37.12
N PRO A 144 21.84 -29.73 38.39
CA PRO A 144 22.77 -30.28 39.37
C PRO A 144 22.40 -31.76 39.63
N GLU A 145 23.41 -32.62 39.76
CA GLU A 145 23.24 -34.04 40.10
C GLU A 145 22.33 -34.28 41.32
#